data_AF-A0A315XMP8-F1
#
_entry.id   AF-A0A315XMP8-F1
#
_cell.length_a   1.000
_cell.length_b   1.000
_cell.length_c   1.000
_cell.angle_alpha   90.00
_cell.angle_beta   90.00
_cell.angle_gamma   90.00
#
_symmetry.space_group_name_H-M   'P 1'
#
loop_
_entity.id
_entity.type
_entity.pdbx_description
1 polymer ?
#
loop_
_entity_poly.entity_id
_entity_poly.type
_entity_poly.pdbx_seq_one_letter_code
_entity_poly.pdbx_strand_id
1 'polypeptide(L)'
;MVIWMLEQYLPFVGLIIFGNIENLVLSSQGVVAGVNPIKLGIASILCVAMWLVIGTFGTQLLIDYVSFIEFIGGLAILILGAQAMITSIRGE
;
A
#
# COMPACT_ATOMS: atom_id res chain seq x y z
N MET A 1 -29.14 -5.10 2.48
CA MET A 1 -28.72 -3.94 3.30
C MET A 1 -27.28 -4.08 3.80
N VAL A 2 -26.86 -5.26 4.29
CA VAL A 2 -25.48 -5.50 4.76
C VAL A 2 -24.42 -5.44 3.64
N ILE A 3 -24.73 -5.95 2.45
CA ILE A 3 -23.78 -6.01 1.31
C ILE A 3 -23.37 -4.60 0.85
N TRP A 4 -24.34 -3.70 0.68
CA TRP A 4 -24.11 -2.30 0.31
C TRP A 4 -23.22 -1.53 1.29
N MET A 5 -23.30 -1.86 2.58
CA MET A 5 -22.45 -1.23 3.60
C MET A 5 -21.00 -1.68 3.45
N LEU A 6 -20.76 -2.93 3.06
CA LEU A 6 -19.41 -3.49 2.94
C LEU A 6 -18.68 -2.97 1.70
N GLU A 7 -19.41 -2.73 0.60
CA GLU A 7 -18.85 -2.17 -0.65
C GLU A 7 -18.23 -0.79 -0.44
N GLN A 8 -18.80 0.04 0.43
CA GLN A 8 -18.25 1.37 0.75
C GLN A 8 -16.90 1.30 1.48
N TYR A 9 -16.66 0.22 2.24
CA TYR A 9 -15.40 0.00 2.93
C TYR A 9 -14.41 -0.83 2.12
N LEU A 10 -14.82 -1.38 0.97
CA LEU A 10 -13.97 -2.20 0.11
C LEU A 10 -12.67 -1.49 -0.30
N PRO A 11 -12.66 -0.19 -0.66
CA PRO A 11 -11.43 0.53 -0.97
C PRO A 11 -10.48 0.59 0.22
N PHE A 12 -11.02 0.85 1.43
CA PHE A 12 -10.25 0.94 2.66
C PHE A 12 -9.70 -0.43 3.10
N VAL A 13 -10.52 -1.48 3.03
CA VAL A 13 -10.10 -2.86 3.34
C VAL A 13 -9.06 -3.36 2.34
N GLY A 14 -9.25 -3.08 1.05
CA GLY A 14 -8.26 -3.36 0.02
C GLY A 14 -6.94 -2.65 0.30
N LEU A 15 -6.99 -1.38 0.66
CA LEU A 15 -5.80 -0.61 1.02
C LEU A 15 -5.11 -1.09 2.29
N ILE A 16 -5.85 -1.58 3.30
CA ILE A 16 -5.26 -2.19 4.49
C ILE A 16 -4.49 -3.46 4.13
N ILE A 17 -5.00 -4.28 3.21
CA ILE A 17 -4.34 -5.54 2.82
C ILE A 17 -3.20 -5.25 1.85
N PHE A 18 -3.49 -4.60 0.72
CA PHE A 18 -2.54 -4.37 -0.37
C PHE A 18 -1.51 -3.26 -0.04
N GLY A 19 -1.93 -2.22 0.67
CA GLY A 19 -1.03 -1.14 1.09
C GLY A 19 -0.02 -1.54 2.17
N ASN A 20 -0.19 -2.72 2.78
CA ASN A 20 0.74 -3.27 3.78
C ASN A 20 1.41 -4.57 3.34
N ILE A 21 1.44 -4.88 2.03
CA ILE A 21 2.03 -6.13 1.52
C ILE A 21 3.46 -6.34 1.99
N GLU A 22 4.28 -5.30 2.01
CA GLU A 22 5.68 -5.40 2.46
C GLU A 22 5.77 -5.86 3.92
N ASN A 23 4.94 -5.29 4.81
CA ASN A 23 4.86 -5.73 6.21
C ASN A 23 4.33 -7.17 6.34
N LEU A 24 3.41 -7.61 5.47
CA LEU A 24 2.93 -8.99 5.44
C LEU A 24 4.03 -9.97 5.01
N VAL A 25 4.84 -9.61 4.02
CA VAL A 25 5.99 -10.42 3.56
C VAL A 25 7.07 -10.48 4.65
N LEU A 26 7.44 -9.34 5.25
CA LEU A 26 8.40 -9.27 6.35
C LEU A 26 7.92 -10.05 7.59
N SER A 27 6.61 -10.05 7.87
CA SER A 27 6.04 -10.85 8.95
C SER A 27 6.16 -12.35 8.68
N SER A 28 6.03 -12.78 7.41
CA SER A 28 6.19 -14.18 6.98
C SER A 28 7.64 -14.65 7.04
N GLN A 29 8.61 -13.73 6.98
CA GLN A 29 10.05 -13.97 7.12
C GLN A 29 10.55 -13.87 8.57
N GLY A 30 9.66 -13.59 9.54
CA GLY A 30 10.02 -13.47 10.95
C GLY A 30 10.75 -12.16 11.33
N VAL A 31 10.94 -11.23 10.39
CA VAL A 31 11.61 -9.93 10.62
C VAL A 31 10.82 -9.05 11.60
N VAL A 32 9.51 -9.28 11.72
CA VAL A 32 8.60 -8.53 12.59
C VAL A 32 8.55 -9.11 14.02
N ALA A 33 9.26 -10.22 14.31
CA ALA A 33 9.19 -10.90 15.62
C ALA A 33 9.67 -10.06 16.81
N GLY A 34 10.43 -8.98 16.57
CA GLY A 34 10.89 -8.04 17.61
C GLY A 34 10.03 -6.77 17.77
N VAL A 35 9.05 -6.55 16.90
CA VAL A 35 8.25 -5.31 16.87
C VAL A 35 6.92 -5.53 17.56
N ASN A 36 6.50 -4.57 18.40
CA ASN A 36 5.20 -4.63 19.06
C ASN A 36 4.06 -4.58 18.02
N PRO A 37 3.24 -5.65 17.87
CA PRO A 37 2.22 -5.73 16.82
C PRO A 37 1.16 -4.65 16.93
N ILE A 38 0.85 -4.18 18.14
CA ILE A 38 -0.16 -3.15 18.38
C ILE A 38 0.31 -1.81 17.84
N LYS A 39 1.57 -1.45 18.11
CA LYS A 39 2.14 -0.19 17.59
C LYS A 39 2.23 -0.20 16.07
N LEU A 40 2.65 -1.34 15.50
CA LEU A 40 2.74 -1.51 14.05
C LEU A 40 1.37 -1.44 13.38
N GLY A 41 0.36 -2.10 13.97
CA GLY A 41 -1.01 -2.06 13.48
C GLY A 41 -1.62 -0.65 13.49
N ILE A 42 -1.41 0.11 14.58
CA ILE A 42 -1.89 1.50 14.66
C ILE A 42 -1.21 2.39 13.61
N ALA A 43 0.12 2.30 13.49
CA ALA A 43 0.87 3.07 12.50
C ALA A 43 0.43 2.74 11.06
N SER A 44 0.19 1.47 10.78
CA SER A 44 -0.31 0.97 9.50
C SER A 44 -1.70 1.53 9.17
N ILE A 45 -2.65 1.48 10.11
CA ILE A 45 -4.00 2.02 9.93
C ILE A 45 -3.97 3.53 9.64
N LEU A 46 -3.15 4.29 10.39
CA LEU A 46 -3.00 5.72 10.18
C LEU A 46 -2.41 6.04 8.80
N CYS A 47 -1.38 5.31 8.38
CA CYS A 47 -0.75 5.49 7.07
C CYS A 47 -1.73 5.19 5.93
N VAL A 48 -2.48 4.10 6.04
CA VAL A 48 -3.50 3.71 5.07
C VAL A 48 -4.65 4.72 5.02
N ALA A 49 -5.11 5.23 6.16
CA ALA A 49 -6.15 6.25 6.21
C ALA A 49 -5.71 7.55 5.53
N MET A 50 -4.48 8.00 5.78
CA MET A 50 -3.90 9.16 5.09
C MET A 50 -3.78 8.93 3.58
N TRP A 51 -3.34 7.73 3.18
CA TRP A 51 -3.23 7.37 1.77
C TRP A 51 -4.58 7.35 1.06
N LEU A 52 -5.64 6.81 1.70
CA LEU A 52 -6.99 6.81 1.13
C LEU A 52 -7.49 8.24 0.88
N VAL A 53 -7.24 9.15 1.81
CA VAL A 53 -7.59 10.57 1.67
C VAL A 53 -6.82 11.21 0.52
N ILE A 54 -5.50 11.02 0.47
CA ILE A 54 -4.65 11.56 -0.61
C ILE A 54 -5.07 11.00 -1.97
N GLY A 55 -5.33 9.69 -2.08
CA GLY A 55 -5.78 9.07 -3.32
C GLY A 55 -7.14 9.61 -3.77
N THR A 56 -8.07 9.81 -2.84
CA THR A 56 -9.42 10.30 -3.14
C THR A 56 -9.41 11.75 -3.61
N PHE A 57 -8.75 12.65 -2.87
CA PHE A 57 -8.68 14.07 -3.22
C PHE A 57 -7.69 14.35 -4.35
N GLY A 58 -6.56 13.65 -4.38
CA GLY A 58 -5.56 13.77 -5.44
C GLY A 58 -6.14 13.41 -6.80
N THR A 59 -6.90 12.31 -6.90
CA THR A 59 -7.55 11.93 -8.16
C THR A 59 -8.56 12.98 -8.63
N GLN A 60 -9.28 13.64 -7.71
CA GLN A 60 -10.21 14.71 -8.06
C GLN A 60 -9.49 15.96 -8.59
N LEU A 61 -8.34 16.30 -8.03
CA LEU A 61 -7.56 17.49 -8.42
C LEU A 61 -6.72 17.27 -9.68
N LEU A 62 -6.33 16.02 -9.97
CA LEU A 62 -5.37 15.67 -11.03
C LEU A 62 -5.99 14.77 -12.11
N ILE A 63 -7.32 14.78 -12.24
CA ILE A 63 -8.05 13.93 -13.21
C ILE A 63 -7.53 14.12 -14.64
N ASP A 64 -7.16 15.34 -15.02
CA ASP A 64 -6.62 15.66 -16.35
C ASP A 64 -5.23 15.05 -16.60
N TYR A 65 -4.54 14.61 -15.55
CA TYR A 65 -3.22 14.00 -15.59
C TYR A 65 -3.26 12.48 -15.36
N VAL A 66 -4.43 11.85 -15.35
CA VAL A 66 -4.59 10.42 -15.00
C VAL A 66 -3.64 9.54 -15.82
N SER A 67 -3.56 9.73 -17.14
CA SER A 67 -2.70 8.90 -18.00
C SER A 67 -1.21 9.07 -17.70
N PHE A 68 -0.79 10.26 -17.29
CA PHE A 68 0.58 10.53 -16.88
C PHE A 68 0.89 9.90 -15.52
N ILE A 69 -0.04 10.02 -14.56
CA ILE A 69 0.09 9.42 -13.22
C ILE A 69 0.11 7.89 -13.31
N GLU A 70 -0.74 7.28 -14.13
CA GLU A 70 -0.75 5.83 -14.34
C GLU A 70 0.57 5.34 -14.94
N PHE A 71 1.11 6.06 -15.93
CA PHE A 71 2.38 5.72 -16.52
C PHE A 71 3.54 5.84 -15.53
N ILE A 72 3.67 6.99 -14.84
CA ILE A 72 4.75 7.21 -13.88
C ILE A 72 4.62 6.31 -12.67
N GLY A 73 3.40 6.10 -12.16
CA GLY A 73 3.13 5.19 -11.06
C GLY A 73 3.49 3.74 -11.41
N GLY A 74 3.09 3.26 -12.59
CA GLY A 74 3.47 1.94 -13.08
C GLY A 74 4.98 1.80 -13.27
N LEU A 75 5.64 2.82 -13.84
CA LEU A 75 7.09 2.84 -13.99
C LEU A 75 7.82 2.82 -12.64
N ALA A 76 7.34 3.58 -11.64
CA ALA A 76 7.92 3.60 -10.31
C ALA A 76 7.82 2.23 -9.63
N ILE A 77 6.65 1.58 -9.69
CA ILE A 77 6.46 0.21 -9.16
C ILE A 77 7.40 -0.78 -9.87
N LEU A 78 7.54 -0.68 -11.19
CA LEU A 78 8.43 -1.54 -11.96
C LEU A 78 9.90 -1.35 -11.56
N ILE A 79 10.37 -0.10 -11.41
CA ILE A 79 11.74 0.20 -11.00
C ILE A 79 12.01 -0.28 -9.57
N LEU A 80 11.10 -0.01 -8.62
CA LEU A 80 11.23 -0.46 -7.23
C LEU A 80 11.21 -2.00 -7.13
N GLY A 81 10.34 -2.67 -7.91
CA GLY A 81 10.31 -4.12 -8.00
C GLY A 81 11.61 -4.70 -8.58
N ALA A 82 12.14 -4.09 -9.65
CA ALA A 82 13.43 -4.47 -10.23
C ALA A 82 14.59 -4.26 -9.24
N GLN A 83 14.59 -3.14 -8.53
CA GLN A 83 15.55 -2.86 -7.46
C GLN A 83 15.50 -3.94 -6.37
N ALA A 84 14.31 -4.29 -5.89
CA ALA A 84 14.12 -5.33 -4.88
C ALA A 84 14.63 -6.70 -5.35
N MET A 85 14.37 -7.08 -6.61
CA MET A 85 14.90 -8.32 -7.19
C MET A 85 16.43 -8.32 -7.22
N ILE A 86 17.06 -7.24 -7.68
CA ILE A 86 18.52 -7.14 -7.74
C ILE A 86 19.14 -7.21 -6.33
N THR A 87 18.57 -6.50 -5.36
CA THR A 87 19.00 -6.56 -3.96
C THR A 87 18.90 -7.98 -3.41
N SER A 88 17.78 -8.68 -3.68
CA SER A 88 17.59 -10.06 -3.23
C SER A 88 18.62 -11.05 -3.81
N ILE A 89 19.09 -10.83 -5.04
CA ILE A 89 20.14 -11.65 -5.68
C ILE A 89 21.52 -11.35 -5.10
N ARG A 90 21.77 -10.09 -4.72
CA ARG A 90 23.03 -9.67 -4.09
C ARG A 90 23.19 -10.19 -2.65
N GLY A 91 22.12 -10.66 -2.03
CA GLY A 91 22.13 -11.20 -0.66
C GLY A 91 22.37 -10.12 0.40
N GLU A 92 22.06 -8.86 0.08
CA GLU A 92 22.01 -7.74 1.03
C GLU A 92 20.61 -7.53 1.59
#